data_AF-A0A5J6UC60-F1
#
_entry.id   AF-A0A5J6UC60-F1
#
_cell.length_a   1.000
_cell.length_b   1.000
_cell.length_c   1.000
_cell.angle_alpha   90.00
_cell.angle_beta   90.00
_cell.angle_gamma   90.00
#
_symmetry.space_group_name_H-M   'P 1'
#
loop_
_entity.id
_entity.type
_entity.pdbx_description
1 polymer ?
#
loop_
_entity_poly.entity_id
_entity_poly.type
_entity_poly.pdbx_seq_one_letter_code
_entity_poly.pdbx_strand_id
1 'polypeptide(L)'
;MNRRRLIPLGLLVVLLVAPMVWPAALACTFVFGDKATATVTACERGPTRTGSEIKSCRGTWRTDGGERGAGEIYGVLAHQEGDTLRIRIGLAGPYANGWARGWPFLIWTVPGPLGVLGFVRFRRAILRRGRGLAASLLAEPGALVVSRDAVRRPGGSAYASLRAAEHPGGPRLDLPGRRPQVHRPPWDDRDAPEVHVEAVADAAGRPLMFLEHRTGSRFEPETAVLAPSGVPLLLVRRESPHPLAYRLLDPSGAELGSARTASGIGTLAVRDAAGNRFASAGLRGRDWVLRADETAPEPLRDAALALVLAQFHHDN
;
A
#
# COMPACT_ATOMS: atom_id res chain seq x y z
N MET A 1 -23.43 -3.92 14.08
CA MET A 1 -22.18 -3.30 13.56
C MET A 1 -21.08 -4.37 13.56
N ASN A 2 -20.52 -4.76 12.40
CA ASN A 2 -19.65 -5.94 12.29
C ASN A 2 -18.39 -5.82 13.16
N ARG A 3 -18.12 -6.83 14.01
CA ARG A 3 -16.94 -6.94 14.88
C ARG A 3 -15.61 -6.69 14.14
N ARG A 4 -15.55 -7.05 12.85
CA ARG A 4 -14.42 -6.79 11.94
C ARG A 4 -14.14 -5.30 11.67
N ARG A 5 -15.10 -4.40 11.87
CA ARG A 5 -14.91 -2.94 11.72
C ARG A 5 -14.52 -2.26 13.03
N LEU A 6 -14.75 -2.91 14.19
CA LEU A 6 -14.43 -2.35 15.51
C LEU A 6 -12.93 -2.42 15.80
N ILE A 7 -12.25 -3.50 15.42
CA ILE A 7 -10.81 -3.68 15.63
C ILE A 7 -9.98 -2.58 14.94
N PRO A 8 -10.14 -2.32 13.62
CA PRO A 8 -9.36 -1.26 12.96
C PRO A 8 -9.75 0.14 13.47
N LEU A 9 -11.00 0.33 13.89
CA LEU A 9 -11.42 1.59 14.50
C LEU A 9 -10.77 1.81 15.86
N GLY A 10 -10.73 0.77 16.71
CA GLY A 10 -10.05 0.82 18.01
C GLY A 10 -8.55 1.07 17.85
N LEU A 11 -7.88 0.39 16.91
CA LEU A 11 -6.48 0.65 16.58
C LEU A 11 -6.24 2.08 16.10
N LEU A 12 -7.13 2.62 15.27
CA LEU A 12 -7.05 4.01 14.82
C LEU A 12 -7.18 4.97 16.01
N VAL A 13 -8.14 4.73 16.92
CA VAL A 13 -8.30 5.56 18.12
C VAL A 13 -7.06 5.51 18.99
N VAL A 14 -6.50 4.33 19.25
CA VAL A 14 -5.26 4.18 20.03
C VAL A 14 -4.10 4.92 19.35
N LEU A 15 -3.95 4.79 18.04
CA LEU A 15 -2.91 5.49 17.27
C LEU A 15 -3.07 7.02 17.28
N LEU A 16 -4.30 7.52 17.41
CA LEU A 16 -4.57 8.96 17.48
C LEU A 16 -4.42 9.51 18.90
N VAL A 17 -4.81 8.74 19.93
CA VAL A 17 -4.87 9.21 21.32
C VAL A 17 -3.57 8.95 22.07
N ALA A 18 -2.94 7.79 21.90
CA ALA A 18 -1.71 7.45 22.63
C ALA A 18 -0.58 8.48 22.44
N PRO A 19 -0.34 9.02 21.22
CA PRO A 19 0.68 10.06 21.03
C PRO A 19 0.35 11.38 21.74
N MET A 20 -0.92 11.65 22.06
CA MET A 20 -1.36 12.87 22.73
C MET A 20 -1.13 12.84 24.25
N VAL A 21 -1.04 11.65 24.85
CA VAL A 21 -0.93 11.49 26.31
C VAL A 21 0.33 12.17 26.84
N TRP A 22 1.48 11.93 26.21
CA TRP A 22 2.75 12.48 26.67
C TRP A 22 2.85 14.01 26.55
N PRO A 23 2.52 14.64 25.40
CA PRO A 23 2.44 16.10 25.30
C PRO A 23 1.43 16.71 26.26
N ALA A 24 0.28 16.07 26.51
CA ALA A 24 -0.67 16.55 27.50
C ALA A 24 -0.07 16.51 28.92
N ALA A 25 0.64 15.44 29.27
CA ALA A 25 1.37 15.35 30.54
C ALA A 25 2.46 16.44 30.67
N LEU A 26 3.22 16.70 29.60
CA LEU A 26 4.20 17.79 29.56
C LEU A 26 3.53 19.16 29.68
N ALA A 27 2.43 19.40 28.96
CA ALA A 27 1.68 20.65 29.04
C ALA A 27 1.16 20.89 30.47
N CYS A 28 0.55 19.88 31.09
CA CYS A 28 0.11 19.96 32.48
C CYS A 28 1.29 20.21 33.42
N THR A 29 2.43 19.56 33.21
CA THR A 29 3.64 19.77 34.03
C THR A 29 4.17 21.20 33.91
N PHE A 30 4.17 21.81 32.73
CA PHE A 30 4.64 23.18 32.57
C PHE A 30 3.66 24.25 33.04
N VAL A 31 2.35 24.01 32.91
CA VAL A 31 1.30 24.96 33.29
C VAL A 31 1.00 24.89 34.79
N PHE A 32 0.82 23.68 35.32
CA PHE A 32 0.35 23.43 36.68
C PHE A 32 1.41 22.84 37.61
N GLY A 33 2.57 22.42 37.08
CA GLY A 33 3.61 21.80 37.90
C GLY A 33 4.31 22.79 38.83
N ASP A 34 4.74 22.27 39.96
CA ASP A 34 5.45 23.03 40.98
C ASP A 34 6.80 23.50 40.46
N LYS A 35 7.15 24.74 40.81
CA LYS A 35 8.47 25.29 40.53
C LYS A 35 9.48 24.67 41.48
N ALA A 36 10.59 24.21 40.92
CA ALA A 36 11.69 23.70 41.71
C ALA A 36 13.03 24.08 41.07
N THR A 37 14.07 24.06 41.89
CA THR A 37 15.45 24.19 41.46
C THR A 37 16.13 22.85 41.64
N ALA A 38 16.74 22.32 40.59
CA ALA A 38 17.40 21.02 40.59
C ALA A 38 18.89 21.15 40.32
N THR A 39 19.70 20.39 41.04
CA THR A 39 21.13 20.23 40.80
C THR A 39 21.36 18.87 40.15
N VAL A 40 21.93 18.86 38.95
CA VAL A 40 22.17 17.65 38.16
C VAL A 40 23.46 17.00 38.66
N THR A 41 23.38 15.77 39.17
CA THR A 41 24.52 15.09 39.79
C THR A 41 25.27 14.17 38.84
N ALA A 42 24.56 13.54 37.90
CA ALA A 42 25.17 12.60 36.95
C ALA A 42 24.29 12.41 35.70
N CYS A 43 24.91 12.22 34.54
CA CYS A 43 24.24 11.85 33.30
C CYS A 43 24.80 10.55 32.72
N GLU A 44 23.94 9.56 32.50
CA GLU A 44 24.30 8.28 31.87
C GLU A 44 24.20 8.39 30.34
N ARG A 45 25.26 7.99 29.63
CA ARG A 45 25.29 7.91 28.16
C ARG A 45 25.20 6.45 27.70
N GLY A 46 24.33 6.18 26.74
CA GLY A 46 24.18 4.88 26.10
C GLY A 46 24.75 4.86 24.68
N PRO A 47 25.21 3.69 24.19
CA PRO A 47 25.68 3.56 22.81
C PRO A 47 24.50 3.63 21.83
N THR A 48 24.68 4.34 20.72
CA THR A 48 23.78 4.38 19.56
C THR A 48 24.53 4.08 18.26
N ARG A 49 23.81 3.79 17.17
CA ARG A 49 24.38 3.42 15.86
C ARG A 49 25.24 4.52 15.22
N THR A 50 25.13 5.76 15.69
CA THR A 50 25.80 6.95 15.17
C THR A 50 26.57 7.74 16.24
N GLY A 51 26.72 7.21 17.46
CA GLY A 51 27.43 7.89 18.56
C GLY A 51 26.99 7.45 19.95
N SER A 52 26.99 8.39 20.90
CA SER A 52 26.45 8.20 22.25
C SER A 52 25.30 9.17 22.50
N GLU A 53 24.15 8.66 22.94
CA GLU A 53 22.99 9.46 23.34
C GLU A 53 22.81 9.40 24.86
N ILE A 54 22.37 10.49 25.47
CA ILE A 54 22.08 10.51 26.92
C ILE A 54 20.86 9.65 27.15
N LYS A 55 20.99 8.62 27.99
CA LYS A 55 19.85 7.78 28.38
C LYS A 55 19.02 8.42 29.48
N SER A 56 19.68 8.98 30.50
CA SER A 56 19.02 9.56 31.67
C SER A 56 19.98 10.45 32.44
N CYS A 57 19.50 11.57 33.00
CA CYS A 57 20.24 12.38 33.96
C CYS A 57 19.54 12.32 35.32
N ARG A 58 20.32 12.23 36.41
CA ARG A 58 19.80 12.21 37.79
C ARG A 58 20.27 13.45 38.56
N GLY A 59 19.51 13.83 39.57
CA GLY A 59 19.86 14.93 40.45
C GLY A 59 18.93 15.05 41.66
N THR A 60 19.16 16.11 42.43
CA THR A 60 18.33 16.48 43.58
C THR A 60 17.64 17.80 43.31
N TRP A 61 16.42 17.99 43.80
CA TRP A 61 15.70 19.23 43.64
C TRP A 61 15.05 19.70 44.94
N ARG A 62 14.76 21.00 44.97
CA ARG A 62 13.98 21.64 46.03
C ARG A 62 12.85 22.47 45.41
N THR A 63 11.61 22.21 45.83
CA THR A 63 10.44 23.00 45.43
C THR A 63 10.45 24.37 46.11
N ASP A 64 9.72 25.33 45.55
CA ASP A 64 9.54 26.65 46.18
C ASP A 64 8.87 26.54 47.57
N GLY A 65 8.04 25.51 47.79
CA GLY A 65 7.45 25.16 49.09
C GLY A 65 8.44 24.56 50.10
N GLY A 66 9.69 24.32 49.69
CA GLY A 66 10.77 23.85 50.54
C GLY A 66 10.94 22.33 50.60
N GLU A 67 10.08 21.56 49.94
CA GLU A 67 10.20 20.10 49.84
C GLU A 67 11.43 19.72 49.02
N ARG A 68 12.04 18.58 49.38
CA ARG A 68 13.23 18.07 48.71
C ARG A 68 12.94 16.72 48.08
N GLY A 69 13.49 16.48 46.89
CA GLY A 69 13.41 15.19 46.20
C GLY A 69 14.70 14.87 45.45
N ALA A 70 14.81 13.62 45.01
CA ALA A 70 15.95 13.11 44.24
C ALA A 70 15.47 12.06 43.23
N GLY A 71 16.13 11.97 42.07
CA GLY A 71 15.73 11.03 41.02
C GLY A 71 16.17 11.47 39.63
N GLU A 72 15.52 10.89 38.62
CA GLU A 72 15.72 11.25 37.21
C GLU A 72 15.11 12.63 36.90
N ILE A 73 15.84 13.45 36.15
CA ILE A 73 15.41 14.76 35.68
C ILE A 73 15.36 14.71 34.15
N TYR A 74 14.14 14.83 33.62
CA TYR A 74 13.90 14.81 32.19
C TYR A 74 14.25 16.15 31.55
N GLY A 75 14.58 16.13 30.26
CA GLY A 75 14.84 17.35 29.52
C GLY A 75 16.20 18.01 29.80
N VAL A 76 17.15 17.35 30.47
CA VAL A 76 18.53 17.82 30.76
C VAL A 76 19.56 17.41 29.69
N LEU A 77 20.47 18.30 29.31
CA LEU A 77 21.53 18.06 28.31
C LEU A 77 22.83 17.59 28.99
N ALA A 78 23.68 16.86 28.27
CA ALA A 78 24.89 16.23 28.84
C ALA A 78 25.88 17.25 29.40
N HIS A 79 25.93 18.45 28.80
CA HIS A 79 26.82 19.51 29.25
C HIS A 79 26.30 20.25 30.49
N GLN A 80 25.08 19.92 30.95
CA GLN A 80 24.46 20.51 32.14
C GLN A 80 24.67 19.65 33.39
N GLU A 81 25.57 18.67 33.34
CA GLU A 81 25.98 17.90 34.50
C GLU A 81 26.76 18.82 35.47
N GLY A 82 26.39 18.81 36.75
CA GLY A 82 26.90 19.75 37.75
C GLY A 82 26.15 21.08 37.79
N ASP A 83 25.31 21.39 36.80
CA ASP A 83 24.55 22.64 36.77
C ASP A 83 23.35 22.62 37.70
N THR A 84 22.95 23.82 38.12
CA THR A 84 21.69 24.06 38.81
C THR A 84 20.69 24.68 37.84
N LEU A 85 19.60 23.95 37.59
CA LEU A 85 18.59 24.28 36.57
C LEU A 85 17.23 24.54 37.22
N ARG A 86 16.45 25.43 36.60
CA ARG A 86 15.02 25.57 36.90
C ARG A 86 14.24 24.44 36.26
N ILE A 87 13.41 23.77 37.05
CA ILE A 87 12.58 22.67 36.60
C ILE A 87 11.12 22.89 36.99
N ARG A 88 10.23 22.10 36.38
CA ARG A 88 8.84 21.94 36.79
C ARG A 88 8.58 20.51 37.20
N ILE A 89 7.84 20.29 38.27
CA ILE A 89 7.48 18.96 38.76
C ILE A 89 5.97 18.79 38.61
N GLY A 90 5.57 17.79 37.83
CA GLY A 90 4.16 17.52 37.55
C GLY A 90 3.95 16.09 37.10
N LEU A 91 2.90 15.86 36.30
CA LEU A 91 2.51 14.51 35.85
C LEU A 91 3.60 13.78 35.06
N ALA A 92 4.45 14.52 34.34
CA ALA A 92 5.59 13.96 33.59
C ALA A 92 6.86 13.80 34.46
N GLY A 93 6.77 14.09 35.77
CA GLY A 93 7.91 14.12 36.68
C GLY A 93 8.71 15.44 36.61
N PRO A 94 9.94 15.45 37.16
CA PRO A 94 10.82 16.62 37.15
C PRO A 94 11.33 16.89 35.72
N TYR A 95 11.02 18.05 35.16
CA TYR A 95 11.35 18.39 33.77
C TYR A 95 12.06 19.74 33.64
N ALA A 96 13.21 19.76 32.96
CA ALA A 96 14.06 20.93 32.69
C ALA A 96 13.86 21.50 31.28
N ASN A 97 14.34 22.74 31.06
CA ASN A 97 14.45 23.39 29.72
C ASN A 97 13.12 23.64 28.95
N GLY A 98 11.96 23.49 29.59
CA GLY A 98 10.69 23.95 29.04
C GLY A 98 10.25 23.26 27.73
N TRP A 99 9.42 23.95 26.96
CA TRP A 99 8.88 23.47 25.67
C TRP A 99 9.92 23.33 24.56
N ALA A 100 11.11 23.94 24.71
CA ALA A 100 12.17 23.92 23.70
C ALA A 100 12.65 22.50 23.36
N ARG A 101 12.39 21.52 24.22
CA ARG A 101 12.70 20.10 23.98
C ARG A 101 11.49 19.22 23.67
N GLY A 102 10.28 19.76 23.84
CA GLY A 102 9.02 19.09 23.52
C GLY A 102 8.58 19.24 22.06
N TRP A 103 9.20 20.15 21.28
CA TRP A 103 8.78 20.46 19.91
C TRP A 103 8.72 19.26 18.94
N PRO A 104 9.60 18.24 19.00
CA PRO A 104 9.48 17.09 18.10
C PRO A 104 8.20 16.31 18.38
N PHE A 105 7.79 16.20 19.64
CA PHE A 105 6.53 15.55 20.02
C PHE A 105 5.32 16.33 19.52
N LEU A 106 5.39 17.67 19.50
CA LEU A 106 4.32 18.52 18.96
C LEU A 106 4.12 18.36 17.45
N ILE A 107 5.19 18.07 16.69
CA ILE A 107 5.10 17.79 15.25
C ILE A 107 4.39 16.46 14.98
N TRP A 108 4.59 15.46 15.83
CA TRP A 108 3.95 14.16 15.65
C TRP A 108 2.49 14.15 16.10
N THR A 109 2.11 15.03 17.02
CA THR A 109 0.77 15.03 17.61
C THR A 109 -0.26 15.71 16.75
N VAL A 110 0.02 16.86 16.14
CA VAL A 110 -0.98 17.60 15.35
C VAL A 110 -0.83 17.34 13.84
N PRO A 111 0.35 17.58 13.22
CA PRO A 111 0.58 17.22 11.82
C PRO A 111 0.39 15.74 11.50
N GLY A 112 0.75 14.82 12.40
CA GLY A 112 0.64 13.37 12.17
C GLY A 112 -0.80 12.93 11.83
N PRO A 113 -1.78 13.11 12.73
CA PRO A 113 -3.19 12.83 12.47
C PRO A 113 -3.77 13.56 11.25
N LEU A 114 -3.42 14.85 11.07
CA LEU A 114 -3.86 15.62 9.90
C LEU A 114 -3.28 15.05 8.61
N GLY A 115 -2.03 14.59 8.64
CA GLY A 115 -1.37 13.89 7.55
C GLY A 115 -2.06 12.58 7.20
N VAL A 116 -2.44 11.77 8.19
CA VAL A 116 -3.22 10.53 7.98
C VAL A 116 -4.58 10.85 7.35
N LEU A 117 -5.30 11.85 7.87
CA LEU A 117 -6.60 12.26 7.33
C LEU A 117 -6.46 12.80 5.90
N GLY A 118 -5.44 13.61 5.65
CA GLY A 118 -5.07 14.14 4.34
C GLY A 118 -4.75 13.02 3.35
N PHE A 119 -3.93 12.06 3.74
CA PHE A 119 -3.59 10.88 2.94
C PHE A 119 -4.83 10.04 2.61
N VAL A 120 -5.72 9.79 3.59
CA VAL A 120 -6.98 9.07 3.35
C VAL A 120 -7.88 9.84 2.39
N ARG A 121 -8.01 11.16 2.55
CA ARG A 121 -8.78 12.04 1.63
C ARG A 121 -8.19 12.02 0.23
N PHE A 122 -6.89 12.13 0.10
CA PHE A 122 -6.14 12.09 -1.16
C PHE A 122 -6.32 10.73 -1.87
N ARG A 123 -6.09 9.61 -1.17
CA ARG A 123 -6.34 8.26 -1.69
C ARG A 123 -7.78 8.07 -2.12
N ARG A 124 -8.74 8.58 -1.33
CA ARG A 124 -10.15 8.55 -1.70
C ARG A 124 -10.41 9.35 -2.96
N ALA A 125 -9.85 10.55 -3.09
CA ALA A 125 -10.01 11.45 -4.23
C ALA A 125 -9.49 10.83 -5.54
N ILE A 126 -8.27 10.29 -5.50
CA ILE A 126 -7.64 9.62 -6.65
C ILE A 126 -8.47 8.42 -7.12
N LEU A 127 -8.95 7.60 -6.19
CA LEU A 127 -9.71 6.40 -6.51
C LEU A 127 -11.21 6.66 -6.78
N ARG A 128 -11.69 7.91 -6.72
CA ARG A 128 -13.12 8.22 -6.97
C ARG A 128 -13.54 7.81 -8.36
N ARG A 129 -12.69 8.07 -9.36
CA ARG A 129 -13.01 7.80 -10.77
C ARG A 129 -13.07 6.29 -11.04
N GLY A 130 -12.10 5.53 -10.52
CA GLY A 130 -12.15 4.06 -10.56
C GLY A 130 -13.40 3.49 -9.90
N ARG A 131 -13.79 3.99 -8.72
CA ARG A 131 -15.01 3.54 -8.03
C ARG A 131 -16.29 3.94 -8.76
N GLY A 132 -16.32 5.14 -9.35
CA GLY A 132 -17.45 5.62 -10.14
C GLY A 132 -17.68 4.75 -11.37
N LEU A 133 -16.60 4.45 -12.11
CA LEU A 133 -16.64 3.52 -13.24
C LEU A 133 -17.04 2.11 -12.79
N ALA A 134 -16.46 1.58 -11.71
CA ALA A 134 -16.85 0.27 -11.19
C ALA A 134 -18.34 0.20 -10.83
N ALA A 135 -18.90 1.27 -10.25
CA ALA A 135 -20.31 1.34 -9.93
C ALA A 135 -21.20 1.39 -11.18
N SER A 136 -20.82 2.13 -12.22
CA SER A 136 -21.57 2.16 -13.48
C SER A 136 -21.53 0.80 -14.19
N LEU A 137 -20.37 0.14 -14.23
CA LEU A 137 -20.23 -1.18 -14.84
C LEU A 137 -21.08 -2.24 -14.13
N LEU A 138 -21.15 -2.21 -12.79
CA LEU A 138 -21.98 -3.13 -12.01
C LEU A 138 -23.49 -2.96 -12.23
N ALA A 139 -23.93 -1.79 -12.68
CA ALA A 139 -25.33 -1.53 -12.98
C ALA A 139 -25.79 -2.18 -14.29
N GLU A 140 -24.84 -2.63 -15.13
CA GLU A 140 -25.12 -3.19 -16.44
C GLU A 140 -24.94 -4.74 -16.44
N PRO A 141 -25.73 -5.50 -17.23
CA PRO A 141 -25.70 -6.97 -17.23
C PRO A 141 -24.42 -7.54 -17.84
N GLY A 142 -23.87 -8.64 -17.30
CA GLY A 142 -22.62 -9.24 -17.79
C GLY A 142 -21.34 -8.70 -17.12
N ALA A 143 -21.46 -7.80 -16.14
CA ALA A 143 -20.32 -7.38 -15.34
C ALA A 143 -19.75 -8.52 -14.48
N LEU A 144 -18.44 -8.52 -14.28
CA LEU A 144 -17.69 -9.45 -13.44
C LEU A 144 -16.90 -8.70 -12.38
N VAL A 145 -16.90 -9.21 -11.15
CA VAL A 145 -16.05 -8.76 -10.05
C VAL A 145 -14.83 -9.67 -10.01
N VAL A 146 -13.68 -9.09 -10.32
CA VAL A 146 -12.39 -9.77 -10.40
C VAL A 146 -11.56 -9.43 -9.16
N SER A 147 -11.20 -10.46 -8.41
CA SER A 147 -10.34 -10.40 -7.23
C SER A 147 -9.09 -11.26 -7.46
N ARG A 148 -8.11 -11.21 -6.55
CA ARG A 148 -6.83 -11.92 -6.68
C ARG A 148 -7.01 -13.43 -6.91
N ASP A 149 -8.00 -14.04 -6.26
CA ASP A 149 -8.19 -15.50 -6.20
C ASP A 149 -9.47 -15.97 -6.91
N ALA A 150 -10.35 -15.06 -7.33
CA ALA A 150 -11.65 -15.43 -7.89
C ALA A 150 -12.24 -14.36 -8.81
N VAL A 151 -13.08 -14.83 -9.73
CA VAL A 151 -13.97 -14.04 -10.58
C VAL A 151 -15.40 -14.38 -10.20
N ARG A 152 -16.20 -13.37 -9.87
CA ARG A 152 -17.58 -13.52 -9.39
C ARG A 152 -18.53 -12.68 -10.23
N ARG A 153 -19.80 -13.10 -10.31
CA ARG A 153 -20.87 -12.25 -10.81
C ARG A 153 -21.27 -11.21 -9.74
N PRO A 154 -21.98 -10.13 -10.08
CA PRO A 154 -22.36 -9.08 -9.14
C PRO A 154 -23.20 -9.59 -7.97
N GLY A 155 -24.01 -10.64 -8.18
CA GLY A 155 -24.79 -11.33 -7.15
C GLY A 155 -23.98 -12.26 -6.24
N GLY A 156 -22.66 -12.36 -6.42
CA GLY A 156 -21.76 -13.16 -5.58
C GLY A 156 -21.53 -14.61 -6.03
N SER A 157 -22.32 -15.12 -6.97
CA SER A 157 -22.09 -16.46 -7.55
C SER A 157 -20.72 -16.54 -8.22
N ALA A 158 -20.02 -17.66 -8.06
CA ALA A 158 -18.75 -17.92 -8.72
C ALA A 158 -18.89 -17.93 -10.25
N TYR A 159 -17.94 -17.27 -10.92
CA TYR A 159 -17.75 -17.36 -12.37
C TYR A 159 -16.52 -18.24 -12.65
N ALA A 160 -15.39 -17.88 -12.06
CA ALA A 160 -14.16 -18.65 -12.12
C ALA A 160 -13.34 -18.51 -10.82
N SER A 161 -12.40 -19.43 -10.60
CA SER A 161 -11.42 -19.37 -9.52
C SER A 161 -10.00 -19.45 -10.08
N LEU A 162 -9.06 -18.81 -9.39
CA LEU A 162 -7.64 -18.86 -9.74
C LEU A 162 -6.90 -19.76 -8.77
N ARG A 163 -6.04 -20.62 -9.30
CA ARG A 163 -5.21 -21.53 -8.51
C ARG A 163 -3.83 -21.63 -9.14
N ALA A 164 -2.80 -21.69 -8.31
CA ALA A 164 -1.47 -22.06 -8.77
C ALA A 164 -1.53 -23.41 -9.51
N ALA A 165 -0.85 -23.49 -10.64
CA ALA A 165 -0.85 -24.66 -11.50
C ALA A 165 0.54 -24.89 -12.11
N GLU A 166 0.76 -26.09 -12.63
CA GLU A 166 1.90 -26.36 -13.50
C GLU A 166 1.58 -25.92 -14.94
N HIS A 167 2.62 -25.70 -15.73
CA HIS A 167 2.44 -25.38 -17.15
C HIS A 167 1.75 -26.57 -17.86
N PRO A 168 0.68 -26.34 -18.65
CA PRO A 168 -0.10 -27.41 -19.30
C PRO A 168 0.64 -28.17 -20.43
N GLY A 169 1.98 -28.09 -20.50
CA GLY A 169 2.77 -28.51 -21.67
C GLY A 169 2.60 -27.57 -22.89
N GLY A 170 3.24 -27.90 -24.00
CA GLY A 170 3.20 -27.12 -25.24
C GLY A 170 4.31 -26.06 -25.38
N PRO A 171 4.39 -25.40 -26.56
CA PRO A 171 5.39 -24.38 -26.81
C PRO A 171 5.08 -23.11 -26.01
N ARG A 172 6.12 -22.51 -25.42
CA ARG A 172 5.98 -21.18 -24.80
C ARG A 172 5.82 -20.12 -25.87
N LEU A 173 4.86 -19.22 -25.68
CA LEU A 173 4.73 -18.03 -26.53
C LEU A 173 5.76 -17.00 -26.12
N ASP A 174 6.85 -16.88 -26.86
CA ASP A 174 7.85 -15.82 -26.65
C ASP A 174 7.89 -14.89 -27.87
N LEU A 175 7.65 -13.61 -27.64
CA LEU A 175 7.54 -12.60 -28.68
C LEU A 175 8.57 -11.49 -28.42
N PRO A 176 9.32 -11.03 -29.44
CA PRO A 176 10.27 -9.93 -29.26
C PRO A 176 9.57 -8.61 -28.89
N GLY A 177 10.34 -7.63 -28.42
CA GLY A 177 9.85 -6.27 -28.18
C GLY A 177 9.32 -5.99 -26.77
N ARG A 178 9.79 -6.73 -25.75
CA ARG A 178 9.53 -6.39 -24.35
C ARG A 178 10.19 -5.06 -23.98
N ARG A 179 9.44 -4.18 -23.31
CA ARG A 179 9.97 -2.90 -22.82
C ARG A 179 10.92 -3.13 -21.65
N PRO A 180 12.10 -2.49 -21.62
CA PRO A 180 12.94 -2.48 -20.43
C PRO A 180 12.21 -1.79 -19.27
N GLN A 181 12.42 -2.28 -18.06
CA GLN A 181 11.88 -1.64 -16.87
C GLN A 181 12.70 -0.38 -16.54
N VAL A 182 12.04 0.78 -16.55
CA VAL A 182 12.71 2.09 -16.33
C VAL A 182 12.99 2.34 -14.85
N HIS A 183 12.15 1.81 -13.97
CA HIS A 183 12.26 1.99 -12.52
C HIS A 183 12.60 0.67 -11.85
N ARG A 184 13.90 0.39 -11.77
CA ARG A 184 14.44 -0.70 -10.96
C ARG A 184 14.74 -0.17 -9.56
N PRO A 185 14.15 -0.75 -8.49
CA PRO A 185 14.59 -0.45 -7.14
C PRO A 185 16.07 -0.83 -7.00
N PRO A 186 16.92 0.01 -6.40
CA PRO A 186 18.36 -0.24 -6.32
C PRO A 186 18.74 -1.48 -5.49
N TRP A 187 17.77 -2.14 -4.85
CA TRP A 187 17.93 -3.35 -4.05
C TRP A 187 17.35 -4.62 -4.71
N ASP A 188 16.77 -4.55 -5.91
CA ASP A 188 16.26 -5.74 -6.60
C ASP A 188 17.33 -6.32 -7.52
N ASP A 189 18.06 -7.34 -7.03
CA ASP A 189 19.13 -8.06 -7.76
C ASP A 189 18.65 -9.34 -8.44
N ARG A 190 17.32 -9.54 -8.58
CA ARG A 190 16.79 -10.72 -9.27
C ARG A 190 17.13 -10.68 -10.76
N ASP A 191 18.17 -11.40 -11.17
CA ASP A 191 18.59 -11.49 -12.57
C ASP A 191 17.72 -12.43 -13.42
N ALA A 192 17.07 -13.41 -12.80
CA ALA A 192 16.25 -14.40 -13.50
C ALA A 192 14.78 -13.96 -13.57
N PRO A 193 14.11 -14.11 -14.73
CA PRO A 193 12.67 -13.91 -14.82
C PRO A 193 11.94 -14.97 -14.00
N GLU A 194 11.02 -14.51 -13.16
CA GLU A 194 10.13 -15.38 -12.38
C GLU A 194 8.91 -15.71 -13.25
N VAL A 195 8.65 -17.01 -13.40
CA VAL A 195 7.52 -17.51 -14.16
C VAL A 195 6.57 -18.20 -13.20
N HIS A 196 5.35 -17.71 -13.12
CA HIS A 196 4.28 -18.29 -12.32
C HIS A 196 3.10 -18.64 -13.22
N VAL A 197 2.55 -19.85 -13.05
CA VAL A 197 1.40 -20.31 -13.83
C VAL A 197 0.19 -20.46 -12.92
N GLU A 198 -0.93 -19.87 -13.34
CA GLU A 198 -2.22 -20.03 -12.68
C GLU A 198 -3.24 -20.62 -13.63
N ALA A 199 -4.06 -21.55 -13.13
CA ALA A 199 -5.23 -22.03 -13.84
C ALA A 199 -6.45 -21.17 -13.47
N VAL A 200 -7.14 -20.66 -14.50
CA VAL A 200 -8.47 -20.07 -14.36
C VAL A 200 -9.48 -21.18 -14.57
N ALA A 201 -10.10 -21.64 -13.49
CA ALA A 201 -11.04 -22.76 -13.51
C ALA A 201 -12.49 -22.30 -13.36
N ASP A 202 -13.41 -22.95 -14.05
CA ASP A 202 -14.85 -22.71 -13.93
C ASP A 202 -15.39 -23.11 -12.54
N ALA A 203 -16.70 -22.92 -12.33
CA ALA A 203 -17.35 -23.29 -11.07
C ALA A 203 -17.31 -24.81 -10.76
N ALA A 204 -17.11 -25.66 -11.77
CA ALA A 204 -16.94 -27.10 -11.62
C ALA A 204 -15.46 -27.51 -11.41
N GLY A 205 -14.54 -26.54 -11.42
CA GLY A 205 -13.10 -26.78 -11.27
C GLY A 205 -12.40 -27.20 -12.57
N ARG A 206 -13.06 -27.10 -13.72
CA ARG A 206 -12.44 -27.41 -15.03
C ARG A 206 -11.64 -26.20 -15.50
N PRO A 207 -10.39 -26.39 -15.97
CA PRO A 207 -9.57 -25.28 -16.46
C PRO A 207 -10.20 -24.69 -17.73
N LEU A 208 -10.45 -23.39 -17.72
CA LEU A 208 -10.89 -22.61 -18.88
C LEU A 208 -9.68 -22.11 -19.67
N MET A 209 -8.64 -21.66 -18.96
CA MET A 209 -7.37 -21.19 -19.52
C MET A 209 -6.29 -21.22 -18.43
N PHE A 210 -5.02 -21.13 -18.85
CA PHE A 210 -3.88 -20.92 -17.97
C PHE A 210 -3.27 -19.55 -18.23
N LEU A 211 -2.81 -18.90 -17.17
CA LEU A 211 -2.10 -17.63 -17.20
C LEU A 211 -0.66 -17.87 -16.81
N GLU A 212 0.26 -17.71 -17.75
CA GLU A 212 1.69 -17.73 -17.48
C GLU A 212 2.16 -16.28 -17.26
N HIS A 213 2.28 -15.89 -16.00
CA HIS A 213 2.81 -14.61 -15.59
C HIS A 213 4.33 -14.63 -15.65
N ARG A 214 4.90 -13.65 -16.37
CA ARG A 214 6.33 -13.46 -16.50
C ARG A 214 6.73 -12.13 -15.92
N THR A 215 7.37 -12.18 -14.77
CA THR A 215 7.92 -11.01 -14.11
C THR A 215 9.44 -11.09 -14.09
N GLY A 216 10.12 -9.97 -13.91
CA GLY A 216 11.58 -9.93 -13.85
C GLY A 216 12.07 -8.49 -13.73
N SER A 217 13.30 -8.31 -13.26
CA SER A 217 13.86 -6.97 -12.99
C SER A 217 14.27 -6.19 -14.25
N ARG A 218 14.42 -6.88 -15.39
CA ARG A 218 14.97 -6.29 -16.63
C ARG A 218 13.90 -5.70 -17.54
N PHE A 219 12.70 -6.29 -17.53
CA PHE A 219 11.68 -6.02 -18.51
C PHE A 219 10.33 -5.85 -17.82
N GLU A 220 9.48 -5.00 -18.41
CA GLU A 220 8.09 -4.91 -18.03
C GLU A 220 7.42 -6.30 -18.08
N PRO A 221 6.49 -6.57 -17.14
CA PRO A 221 5.87 -7.87 -17.01
C PRO A 221 4.86 -8.11 -18.14
N GLU A 222 4.69 -9.38 -18.46
CA GLU A 222 3.72 -9.84 -19.46
C GLU A 222 3.05 -11.11 -18.96
N THR A 223 1.87 -11.41 -19.50
CA THR A 223 1.10 -12.61 -19.17
C THR A 223 0.67 -13.29 -20.46
N ALA A 224 1.14 -14.51 -20.68
CA ALA A 224 0.66 -15.34 -21.78
C ALA A 224 -0.61 -16.08 -21.35
N VAL A 225 -1.62 -16.07 -22.21
CA VAL A 225 -2.85 -16.84 -22.00
C VAL A 225 -2.75 -18.10 -22.84
N LEU A 226 -2.92 -19.24 -22.19
CA LEU A 226 -2.83 -20.56 -22.81
C LEU A 226 -4.20 -21.24 -22.73
N ALA A 227 -4.57 -21.93 -23.81
CA ALA A 227 -5.70 -22.84 -23.81
C ALA A 227 -5.48 -23.99 -22.82
N PRO A 228 -6.52 -24.74 -22.42
CA PRO A 228 -6.36 -25.91 -21.57
C PRO A 228 -5.43 -26.99 -22.15
N SER A 229 -5.25 -27.00 -23.47
CA SER A 229 -4.31 -27.87 -24.19
C SER A 229 -2.85 -27.40 -24.16
N GLY A 230 -2.58 -26.22 -23.61
CA GLY A 230 -1.27 -25.58 -23.63
C GLY A 230 -0.94 -24.80 -24.90
N VAL A 231 -1.86 -24.74 -25.86
CA VAL A 231 -1.72 -23.89 -27.05
C VAL A 231 -1.81 -22.42 -26.65
N PRO A 232 -0.83 -21.57 -27.01
CA PRO A 232 -0.93 -20.14 -26.74
C PRO A 232 -2.08 -19.48 -27.49
N LEU A 233 -2.87 -18.69 -26.77
CA LEU A 233 -4.02 -17.95 -27.31
C LEU A 233 -3.67 -16.49 -27.59
N LEU A 234 -3.01 -15.81 -26.64
CA LEU A 234 -2.59 -14.42 -26.78
C LEU A 234 -1.57 -14.04 -25.70
N LEU A 235 -0.95 -12.86 -25.87
CA LEU A 235 -0.04 -12.24 -24.92
C LEU A 235 -0.57 -10.88 -24.47
N VAL A 236 -0.68 -10.68 -23.16
CA VAL A 236 -0.93 -9.37 -22.54
C VAL A 236 0.41 -8.77 -22.10
N ARG A 237 0.86 -7.73 -22.79
CA ARG A 237 2.15 -7.08 -22.53
C ARG A 237 1.97 -5.71 -21.89
N ARG A 238 2.63 -5.45 -20.76
CA ARG A 238 2.66 -4.11 -20.15
C ARG A 238 3.65 -3.21 -20.91
N GLU A 239 3.17 -2.06 -21.34
CA GLU A 239 3.99 -1.01 -21.98
C GLU A 239 4.38 0.09 -20.99
N SER A 240 3.53 0.37 -19.99
CA SER A 240 3.80 1.35 -18.94
C SER A 240 3.08 0.99 -17.63
N PRO A 241 3.75 1.12 -16.47
CA PRO A 241 3.13 0.97 -15.16
C PRO A 241 2.32 2.21 -14.73
N HIS A 242 2.66 3.41 -15.22
CA HIS A 242 1.91 4.62 -14.91
C HIS A 242 2.04 5.71 -15.99
N PRO A 243 0.92 6.19 -16.58
CA PRO A 243 -0.41 5.56 -16.54
C PRO A 243 -0.36 4.13 -17.11
N LEU A 244 -1.26 3.26 -16.64
CA LEU A 244 -1.32 1.88 -17.12
C LEU A 244 -1.57 1.83 -18.63
N ALA A 245 -0.71 1.11 -19.34
CA ALA A 245 -0.82 0.86 -20.78
C ALA A 245 -0.37 -0.58 -21.11
N TYR A 246 -1.14 -1.24 -21.97
CA TYR A 246 -0.95 -2.62 -22.39
C TYR A 246 -1.18 -2.80 -23.89
N ARG A 247 -0.47 -3.75 -24.49
CA ARG A 247 -0.76 -4.30 -25.83
C ARG A 247 -1.28 -5.72 -25.69
N LEU A 248 -2.25 -6.07 -26.53
CA LEU A 248 -2.82 -7.40 -26.66
C LEU A 248 -2.32 -7.95 -27.99
N LEU A 249 -1.55 -9.03 -27.95
CA LEU A 249 -0.90 -9.60 -29.13
C LEU A 249 -1.41 -11.02 -29.36
N ASP A 250 -1.61 -11.40 -30.61
CA ASP A 250 -1.86 -12.79 -30.97
C ASP A 250 -0.57 -13.64 -30.91
N PRO A 251 -0.64 -14.97 -31.12
CA PRO A 251 0.54 -15.82 -31.08
C PRO A 251 1.58 -15.53 -32.18
N SER A 252 1.20 -14.83 -33.24
CA SER A 252 2.12 -14.38 -34.31
C SER A 252 2.81 -13.05 -33.99
N GLY A 253 2.33 -12.35 -32.95
CA GLY A 253 2.77 -11.02 -32.56
C GLY A 253 2.01 -9.87 -33.21
N ALA A 254 0.96 -10.16 -33.99
CA ALA A 254 0.07 -9.12 -34.50
C ALA A 254 -0.79 -8.53 -33.37
N GLU A 255 -1.06 -7.23 -33.46
CA GLU A 255 -1.83 -6.53 -32.43
C GLU A 255 -3.32 -6.85 -32.58
N LEU A 256 -3.88 -7.49 -31.55
CA LEU A 256 -5.32 -7.71 -31.40
C LEU A 256 -6.02 -6.47 -30.82
N GLY A 257 -5.28 -5.66 -30.07
CA GLY A 257 -5.79 -4.45 -29.45
C GLY A 257 -4.88 -3.90 -28.35
N SER A 258 -5.45 -2.99 -27.55
CA SER A 258 -4.72 -2.34 -26.47
C SER A 258 -5.62 -2.04 -25.27
N ALA A 259 -5.01 -1.86 -24.10
CA ALA A 259 -5.72 -1.35 -22.94
C ALA A 259 -4.96 -0.19 -22.32
N ARG A 260 -5.68 0.87 -21.94
CA ARG A 260 -5.06 2.08 -21.37
C ARG A 260 -5.91 2.66 -20.25
N THR A 261 -5.26 3.41 -19.37
CA THR A 261 -5.95 4.22 -18.36
C THR A 261 -6.94 5.17 -19.05
N ALA A 262 -8.21 5.11 -18.68
CA ALA A 262 -9.27 5.82 -19.38
C ALA A 262 -9.49 7.25 -18.84
N SER A 263 -9.93 7.36 -17.59
CA SER A 263 -10.29 8.64 -16.97
C SER A 263 -9.58 8.88 -15.63
N GLY A 264 -8.51 8.13 -15.32
CA GLY A 264 -7.71 8.32 -14.12
C GLY A 264 -7.37 7.00 -13.43
N ILE A 265 -6.72 7.09 -12.27
CA ILE A 265 -6.21 5.93 -11.55
C ILE A 265 -7.36 4.94 -11.22
N GLY A 266 -7.11 3.66 -11.49
CA GLY A 266 -8.08 2.59 -11.30
C GLY A 266 -9.17 2.54 -12.37
N THR A 267 -8.92 3.06 -13.57
CA THR A 267 -9.81 2.90 -14.73
C THR A 267 -9.02 2.33 -15.90
N LEU A 268 -9.61 1.42 -16.65
CA LEU A 268 -9.03 0.83 -17.85
C LEU A 268 -10.09 0.76 -18.95
N ALA A 269 -9.73 1.18 -20.16
CA ALA A 269 -10.51 0.93 -21.36
C ALA A 269 -9.73 -0.01 -22.26
N VAL A 270 -10.37 -1.08 -22.72
CA VAL A 270 -9.80 -2.08 -23.62
C VAL A 270 -10.41 -1.89 -25.00
N ARG A 271 -9.56 -1.80 -26.01
CA ARG A 271 -9.92 -1.53 -27.39
C ARG A 271 -9.36 -2.62 -28.30
N ASP A 272 -10.09 -2.93 -29.36
CA ASP A 272 -9.62 -3.81 -30.43
C ASP A 272 -8.58 -3.09 -31.32
N ALA A 273 -8.07 -3.79 -32.33
CA ALA A 273 -7.11 -3.24 -33.30
C ALA A 273 -7.66 -2.06 -34.12
N ALA A 274 -9.00 -1.98 -34.31
CA ALA A 274 -9.66 -0.87 -34.97
C ALA A 274 -9.88 0.34 -34.04
N GLY A 275 -9.52 0.21 -32.75
CA GLY A 275 -9.68 1.25 -31.73
C GLY A 275 -11.07 1.30 -31.11
N ASN A 276 -11.98 0.37 -31.45
CA ASN A 276 -13.30 0.29 -30.83
C ASN A 276 -13.18 -0.29 -29.43
N ARG A 277 -13.86 0.35 -28.47
CA ARG A 277 -13.84 -0.13 -27.09
C ARG A 277 -14.81 -1.29 -26.94
N PHE A 278 -14.28 -2.47 -26.61
CA PHE A 278 -15.09 -3.67 -26.35
C PHE A 278 -15.12 -4.05 -24.87
N ALA A 279 -14.22 -3.55 -24.02
CA ALA A 279 -14.29 -3.78 -22.58
C ALA A 279 -13.85 -2.58 -21.75
N SER A 280 -14.25 -2.57 -20.49
CA SER A 280 -13.88 -1.55 -19.51
C SER A 280 -13.71 -2.18 -18.14
N ALA A 281 -12.75 -1.68 -17.36
CA ALA A 281 -12.57 -2.09 -15.98
C ALA A 281 -12.38 -0.91 -15.02
N GLY A 282 -12.99 -1.00 -13.84
CA GLY A 282 -12.90 0.01 -12.79
C GLY A 282 -12.53 -0.59 -11.43
N LEU A 283 -11.67 0.07 -10.67
CA LEU A 283 -11.22 -0.40 -9.36
C LEU A 283 -12.24 -0.08 -8.25
N ARG A 284 -12.68 -1.12 -7.55
CA ARG A 284 -13.57 -1.06 -6.37
C ARG A 284 -12.85 -1.60 -5.14
N GLY A 285 -12.16 -0.72 -4.42
CA GLY A 285 -11.44 -1.10 -3.20
C GLY A 285 -10.17 -1.85 -3.56
N ARG A 286 -10.18 -3.18 -3.40
CA ARG A 286 -9.09 -4.07 -3.83
C ARG A 286 -9.49 -4.93 -5.04
N ASP A 287 -10.75 -4.91 -5.45
CA ASP A 287 -11.24 -5.70 -6.57
C ASP A 287 -11.35 -4.81 -7.81
N TRP A 288 -11.29 -5.42 -8.99
CA TRP A 288 -11.66 -4.78 -10.24
C TRP A 288 -13.06 -5.22 -10.64
N VAL A 289 -13.83 -4.33 -11.25
CA VAL A 289 -15.06 -4.66 -11.94
C VAL A 289 -14.77 -4.59 -13.43
N LEU A 290 -14.94 -5.70 -14.14
CA LEU A 290 -14.76 -5.83 -15.58
C LEU A 290 -16.12 -5.96 -16.26
N ARG A 291 -16.29 -5.32 -17.40
CA ARG A 291 -17.39 -5.57 -18.33
C ARG A 291 -16.79 -5.67 -19.72
N ALA A 292 -17.06 -6.77 -20.41
CA ALA A 292 -16.78 -6.92 -21.82
C ALA A 292 -18.10 -6.95 -22.60
N ASP A 293 -18.08 -6.45 -23.83
CA ASP A 293 -19.17 -6.57 -24.77
C ASP A 293 -19.38 -8.06 -25.09
N GLU A 294 -20.62 -8.52 -25.01
CA GLU A 294 -20.98 -9.91 -25.28
C GLU A 294 -20.72 -10.30 -26.74
N THR A 295 -20.77 -9.31 -27.65
CA THR A 295 -20.51 -9.49 -29.08
C THR A 295 -19.03 -9.52 -29.43
N ALA A 296 -18.14 -9.21 -28.48
CA ALA A 296 -16.71 -9.28 -28.72
C ALA A 296 -16.26 -10.73 -28.97
N PRO A 297 -15.34 -10.97 -29.93
CA PRO A 297 -14.70 -12.26 -30.13
C PRO A 297 -14.15 -12.85 -28.83
N GLU A 298 -14.25 -14.17 -28.67
CA GLU A 298 -13.80 -14.89 -27.48
C GLU A 298 -12.36 -14.55 -27.07
N PRO A 299 -11.36 -14.50 -27.98
CA PRO A 299 -9.99 -14.13 -27.60
C PRO A 299 -9.88 -12.74 -26.97
N LEU A 300 -10.71 -11.78 -27.40
CA LEU A 300 -10.71 -10.42 -26.83
C LEU A 300 -11.34 -10.40 -25.43
N ARG A 301 -12.39 -11.19 -25.20
CA ARG A 301 -13.00 -11.32 -23.86
C ARG A 301 -12.04 -11.98 -22.87
N ASP A 302 -11.34 -13.03 -23.30
CA ASP A 302 -10.32 -13.69 -22.49
C ASP A 302 -9.13 -12.76 -22.22
N ALA A 303 -8.70 -11.98 -23.22
CA ALA A 303 -7.67 -10.96 -23.04
C ALA A 303 -8.06 -9.93 -21.98
N ALA A 304 -9.31 -9.45 -22.00
CA ALA A 304 -9.78 -8.48 -21.02
C ALA A 304 -9.81 -9.07 -19.60
N LEU A 305 -10.21 -10.34 -19.45
CA LEU A 305 -10.18 -11.03 -18.17
C LEU A 305 -8.75 -11.24 -17.67
N ALA A 306 -7.87 -11.81 -18.51
CA ALA A 306 -6.47 -12.03 -18.21
C ALA A 306 -5.75 -10.72 -17.83
N LEU A 307 -6.03 -9.63 -18.53
CA LEU A 307 -5.47 -8.32 -18.25
C LEU A 307 -5.83 -7.79 -16.87
N VAL A 308 -7.08 -7.98 -16.44
CA VAL A 308 -7.51 -7.56 -15.10
C VAL A 308 -6.90 -8.45 -14.02
N LEU A 309 -6.77 -9.75 -14.27
CA LEU A 309 -6.11 -10.69 -13.37
C LEU A 309 -4.61 -10.38 -13.22
N ALA A 310 -3.93 -10.03 -14.31
CA ALA A 310 -2.52 -9.64 -14.32
C ALA A 310 -2.22 -8.41 -13.43
N GLN A 311 -3.20 -7.54 -13.17
CA GLN A 311 -3.01 -6.41 -12.25
C GLN A 311 -2.66 -6.85 -10.82
N PHE A 312 -3.03 -8.06 -10.41
CA PHE A 312 -2.75 -8.55 -9.05
C PHE A 312 -1.35 -9.10 -8.83
N HIS A 313 -0.65 -9.39 -9.94
CA HIS A 313 0.70 -9.97 -9.96
C HIS A 313 1.77 -8.98 -10.39
N HIS A 314 1.41 -7.97 -11.18
CA HIS A 314 2.36 -6.96 -11.68
C HIS A 314 2.64 -5.81 -10.69
N ASP A 315 1.93 -5.77 -9.56
CA ASP A 315 2.00 -4.73 -8.51
C ASP A 315 2.71 -5.21 -7.21
N ASN A 316 3.20 -6.45 -7.15
CA ASN A 316 4.07 -6.95 -6.07
C ASN A 316 5.54 -6.85 -6.47
#